data_AF-A0A7W1D3A0-F1
#
_entry.id   AF-A0A7W1D3A0-F1
#
_cell.length_a   1.000
_cell.length_b   1.000
_cell.length_c   1.000
_cell.angle_alpha   90.00
_cell.angle_beta   90.00
_cell.angle_gamma   90.00
#
_symmetry.space_group_name_H-M   'P 1'
#
loop_
_entity.id
_entity.type
_entity.pdbx_description
1 polymer ?
#
loop_
_entity_poly.entity_id
_entity_poly.type
_entity_poly.pdbx_seq_one_letter_code
_entity_poly.pdbx_strand_id
1 'polypeptide(L)'
;MESLGALIEAGDLNGLLRAVDGLCAAGGWDDLVDLADRCEEAIERGKQLWPIAGHIDYRLALEAPGEYAADVLDSVTPRFSIGPLTEVAAFGHTWEELAGHLVFPHVAAYVAQERVLRGEDLTGDSRAHPEVLGLPLRIERWEPVYPLASYRSTFVEVAEPWEPHAGLADIEPVEAEEADDPELISTLLDLVAPWLSESDGAARAVAVEGDAVGAA
;
A
#
# COMPACT_ATOMS: atom_id res chain seq x y z
N MET A 1 -18.24 -28.48 18.97
CA MET A 1 -17.66 -27.16 18.62
C MET A 1 -18.48 -26.14 19.37
N GLU A 2 -17.85 -25.29 20.18
CA GLU A 2 -18.55 -24.19 20.86
C GLU A 2 -19.16 -23.26 19.80
N SER A 3 -20.33 -22.67 20.07
CA SER A 3 -20.94 -21.77 19.08
C SER A 3 -20.15 -20.46 18.99
N LEU A 4 -20.08 -19.85 17.81
CA LEU A 4 -19.39 -18.56 17.62
C LEU A 4 -19.88 -17.49 18.60
N GLY A 5 -21.17 -17.51 18.96
CA GLY A 5 -21.72 -16.61 19.98
C GLY A 5 -21.15 -16.84 21.38
N ALA A 6 -20.92 -18.09 21.76
CA ALA A 6 -20.28 -18.38 23.04
C ALA A 6 -18.84 -17.87 23.07
N LEU A 7 -18.09 -18.01 21.97
CA LEU A 7 -16.71 -17.52 21.85
C LEU A 7 -16.64 -15.98 21.94
N ILE A 8 -17.54 -15.28 21.25
CA ILE A 8 -17.67 -13.81 21.32
C ILE A 8 -17.99 -13.35 22.75
N GLU A 9 -18.98 -13.98 23.39
CA GLU A 9 -19.37 -13.59 24.74
C GLU A 9 -18.29 -13.91 25.78
N ALA A 10 -17.57 -15.01 25.61
CA ALA A 10 -16.41 -15.34 26.45
C ALA A 10 -15.18 -14.45 26.17
N GLY A 11 -15.12 -13.78 25.01
CA GLY A 11 -13.93 -13.07 24.57
C GLY A 11 -12.76 -14.01 24.26
N ASP A 12 -13.04 -15.26 23.83
CA ASP A 12 -12.00 -16.26 23.54
C ASP A 12 -11.34 -15.97 22.18
N LEU A 13 -10.32 -15.11 22.20
CA LEU A 13 -9.56 -14.75 21.00
C LEU A 13 -8.95 -15.96 20.29
N ASN A 14 -8.47 -16.96 21.04
CA ASN A 14 -7.85 -18.15 20.43
C ASN A 14 -8.89 -19.05 19.77
N GLY A 15 -10.06 -19.21 20.40
CA GLY A 15 -11.20 -19.90 19.81
C GLY A 15 -11.67 -19.21 18.54
N LEU A 16 -11.76 -17.88 18.57
CA LEU A 16 -12.16 -17.07 17.41
C LEU A 16 -11.14 -17.13 16.28
N LEU A 17 -9.84 -17.04 16.55
CA LEU A 17 -8.80 -17.19 15.51
C LEU A 17 -8.90 -18.55 14.80
N ARG A 18 -9.06 -19.65 15.56
CA ARG A 18 -9.26 -20.98 14.95
C ARG A 18 -10.55 -21.07 14.13
N ALA A 19 -11.60 -20.35 14.54
CA ALA A 19 -12.84 -20.30 13.78
C ALA A 19 -12.65 -19.52 12.47
N VAL A 20 -11.94 -18.38 12.51
CA VAL A 20 -11.59 -17.60 11.31
C VAL A 20 -10.77 -18.46 10.33
N ASP A 21 -9.74 -19.15 10.81
CA ASP A 21 -8.95 -20.07 9.99
C ASP A 21 -9.81 -21.17 9.33
N GLY A 22 -10.73 -21.74 10.10
CA GLY A 22 -11.66 -22.77 9.62
C GLY A 22 -12.62 -22.26 8.54
N LEU A 23 -13.14 -21.04 8.71
CA LEU A 23 -14.01 -20.40 7.73
C LEU A 23 -13.26 -20.06 6.44
N CYS A 24 -12.05 -19.49 6.53
CA CYS A 24 -11.21 -19.21 5.37
C CYS A 24 -10.89 -20.51 4.60
N ALA A 25 -10.50 -21.58 5.31
CA ALA A 25 -10.20 -22.87 4.69
C ALA A 25 -11.41 -23.52 4.02
N ALA A 26 -12.63 -23.21 4.47
CA ALA A 26 -13.88 -23.68 3.88
C ALA A 26 -14.45 -22.75 2.80
N GLY A 27 -13.85 -21.57 2.57
CA GLY A 27 -14.41 -20.53 1.71
C GLY A 27 -15.72 -19.93 2.24
N GLY A 28 -15.92 -19.94 3.56
CA GLY A 28 -17.10 -19.39 4.24
C GLY A 28 -17.00 -17.88 4.41
N TRP A 29 -17.00 -17.14 3.31
CA TRP A 29 -16.78 -15.68 3.31
C TRP A 29 -17.96 -14.91 3.92
N ASP A 30 -19.20 -15.29 3.61
CA ASP A 30 -20.39 -14.69 4.24
C ASP A 30 -20.39 -14.90 5.76
N ASP A 31 -20.01 -16.10 6.22
CA ASP A 31 -19.90 -16.40 7.65
C ASP A 31 -18.79 -15.56 8.34
N LEU A 32 -17.74 -15.18 7.60
CA LEU A 32 -16.69 -14.28 8.10
C LEU A 32 -17.18 -12.85 8.22
N VAL A 33 -17.93 -12.36 7.23
CA VAL A 33 -18.57 -11.03 7.28
C VAL A 33 -19.53 -10.97 8.47
N ASP A 34 -20.41 -11.97 8.61
CA ASP A 34 -21.32 -12.09 9.76
C ASP A 34 -20.55 -12.12 11.10
N LEU A 35 -19.39 -12.78 11.14
CA LEU A 35 -18.55 -12.81 12.34
C LEU A 35 -17.91 -11.44 12.63
N ALA A 36 -17.46 -10.72 11.60
CA ALA A 36 -16.91 -9.38 11.73
C ALA A 36 -17.95 -8.41 12.33
N ASP A 37 -19.16 -8.38 11.75
CA ASP A 37 -20.27 -7.55 12.24
C ASP A 37 -20.59 -7.83 13.70
N ARG A 38 -20.66 -9.11 14.07
CA ARG A 38 -20.92 -9.50 15.47
C ARG A 38 -19.78 -9.16 16.42
N CYS A 39 -18.53 -9.16 15.92
CA CYS A 39 -17.39 -8.65 16.67
C CYS A 39 -17.50 -7.13 16.86
N GLU A 40 -17.93 -6.37 15.86
CA GLU A 40 -18.18 -4.93 15.97
C GLU A 40 -19.25 -4.61 17.01
N GLU A 41 -20.42 -5.25 16.91
CA GLU A 41 -21.50 -5.11 17.91
C GLU A 41 -21.02 -5.43 19.33
N ALA A 42 -20.12 -6.41 19.48
CA ALA A 42 -19.52 -6.76 20.76
C ALA A 42 -18.52 -5.70 21.25
N ILE A 43 -17.75 -5.09 20.35
CA ILE A 43 -16.83 -3.98 20.64
C ILE A 43 -17.61 -2.76 21.13
N GLU A 44 -18.73 -2.42 20.48
CA GLU A 44 -19.62 -1.34 20.93
C GLU A 44 -20.16 -1.59 22.34
N ARG A 45 -20.36 -2.87 22.72
CA ARG A 45 -20.73 -3.29 24.09
C ARG A 45 -19.54 -3.35 25.06
N GLY A 46 -18.33 -2.97 24.64
CA GLY A 46 -17.13 -2.86 25.46
C GLY A 46 -16.22 -4.10 25.46
N LYS A 47 -16.46 -5.10 24.61
CA LYS A 47 -15.58 -6.27 24.48
C LYS A 47 -14.31 -5.91 23.71
N GLN A 48 -13.21 -6.58 24.03
CA GLN A 48 -11.90 -6.35 23.39
C GLN A 48 -11.70 -7.28 22.19
N LEU A 49 -12.62 -7.22 21.21
CA LEU A 49 -12.58 -8.09 20.01
C LEU A 49 -12.03 -7.41 18.76
N TRP A 50 -11.57 -6.15 18.88
CA TRP A 50 -10.96 -5.41 17.77
C TRP A 50 -9.79 -6.14 17.07
N PRO A 51 -8.95 -6.97 17.74
CA PRO A 51 -7.91 -7.71 17.02
C PRO A 51 -8.48 -8.81 16.13
N ILE A 52 -9.63 -9.41 16.50
CA ILE A 52 -10.30 -10.43 15.70
C ILE A 52 -11.00 -9.78 14.51
N ALA A 53 -11.74 -8.69 14.74
CA ALA A 53 -12.41 -7.97 13.66
C ALA A 53 -11.40 -7.48 12.60
N GLY A 54 -10.30 -6.84 13.04
CA GLY A 54 -9.24 -6.43 12.11
C GLY A 54 -8.52 -7.60 11.43
N HIS A 55 -8.39 -8.75 12.10
CA HIS A 55 -7.85 -9.95 11.46
C HIS A 55 -8.81 -10.51 10.40
N ILE A 56 -10.12 -10.47 10.63
CA ILE A 56 -11.10 -10.90 9.62
C ILE A 56 -10.99 -10.02 8.37
N ASP A 57 -10.96 -8.69 8.52
CA ASP A 57 -10.78 -7.79 7.36
C ASP A 57 -9.50 -8.09 6.60
N TYR A 58 -8.40 -8.33 7.33
CA TYR A 58 -7.13 -8.73 6.73
C TYR A 58 -7.27 -10.03 5.91
N ARG A 59 -7.96 -11.04 6.44
CA ARG A 59 -8.17 -12.33 5.75
C ARG A 59 -9.11 -12.18 4.55
N LEU A 60 -10.16 -11.36 4.66
CA LEU A 60 -11.06 -11.04 3.55
C LEU A 60 -10.30 -10.32 2.43
N ALA A 61 -9.52 -9.29 2.75
CA ALA A 61 -8.67 -8.60 1.78
C ALA A 61 -7.67 -9.53 1.10
N LEU A 62 -7.05 -10.45 1.86
CA LEU A 62 -5.99 -11.33 1.35
C LEU A 62 -6.51 -12.51 0.51
N GLU A 63 -7.61 -13.15 0.92
CA GLU A 63 -7.98 -14.50 0.47
C GLU A 63 -9.39 -14.62 -0.12
N ALA A 64 -10.31 -13.70 0.18
CA ALA A 64 -11.69 -13.79 -0.29
C ALA A 64 -11.83 -13.25 -1.72
N PRO A 65 -12.85 -13.67 -2.50
CA PRO A 65 -13.10 -13.13 -3.83
C PRO A 65 -13.15 -11.60 -3.86
N GLY A 66 -12.84 -11.03 -5.03
CA GLY A 66 -12.63 -9.59 -5.19
C GLY A 66 -13.75 -8.67 -4.67
N GLU A 67 -15.00 -9.13 -4.67
CA GLU A 67 -16.12 -8.40 -4.09
C GLU A 67 -15.97 -8.20 -2.57
N TYR A 68 -15.62 -9.25 -1.83
CA TYR A 68 -15.40 -9.20 -0.39
C TYR A 68 -14.10 -8.48 -0.04
N ALA A 69 -13.05 -8.74 -0.84
CA ALA A 69 -11.75 -8.10 -0.64
C ALA A 69 -11.83 -6.59 -0.83
N ALA A 70 -12.61 -6.11 -1.80
CA ALA A 70 -12.84 -4.68 -2.03
C ALA A 70 -13.69 -4.02 -0.93
N ASP A 71 -14.70 -4.72 -0.41
CA ASP A 71 -15.64 -4.20 0.59
C ASP A 71 -14.93 -3.76 1.88
N VAL A 72 -13.96 -4.55 2.35
CA VAL A 72 -13.19 -4.24 3.58
C VAL A 72 -12.19 -3.09 3.42
N LEU A 73 -11.88 -2.67 2.19
CA LEU A 73 -11.01 -1.52 1.93
C LEU A 73 -11.72 -0.17 2.16
N ASP A 74 -13.05 -0.18 2.22
CA ASP A 74 -13.89 0.98 2.53
C ASP A 74 -14.00 1.25 4.05
N SER A 75 -13.39 0.40 4.89
CA SER A 75 -13.61 0.52 6.34
C SER A 75 -13.11 1.88 6.88
N VAL A 76 -14.07 2.70 7.36
CA VAL A 76 -13.87 4.05 7.94
C VAL A 76 -12.96 4.03 9.18
N THR A 77 -12.80 2.86 9.79
CA THR A 77 -11.97 2.67 10.98
C THR A 77 -10.62 2.07 10.58
N PRO A 78 -9.52 2.83 10.61
CA PRO A 78 -8.19 2.26 10.42
C PRO A 78 -7.94 1.21 11.51
N ARG A 79 -7.91 -0.06 11.12
CA ARG A 79 -7.57 -1.17 12.01
C ARG A 79 -6.10 -1.51 11.84
N PHE A 80 -5.45 -1.77 12.97
CA PHE A 80 -4.08 -2.30 12.96
C PHE A 80 -4.12 -3.72 12.39
N SER A 81 -3.68 -3.83 11.14
CA SER A 81 -3.52 -5.07 10.39
C SER A 81 -2.02 -5.34 10.19
N ILE A 82 -1.67 -6.54 9.72
CA ILE A 82 -0.29 -6.91 9.38
C ILE A 82 0.31 -5.96 8.32
N GLY A 83 -0.53 -5.36 7.47
CA GLY A 83 -0.15 -4.30 6.53
C GLY A 83 -1.35 -3.45 6.09
N PRO A 84 -1.14 -2.42 5.27
CA PRO A 84 -2.22 -1.64 4.67
C PRO A 84 -3.14 -2.54 3.84
N LEU A 85 -4.46 -2.49 4.05
CA LEU A 85 -5.38 -3.42 3.37
C LEU A 85 -5.37 -3.28 1.85
N THR A 86 -5.12 -2.07 1.31
CA THR A 86 -4.96 -1.84 -0.13
C THR A 86 -3.78 -2.61 -0.71
N GLU A 87 -2.66 -2.68 0.02
CA GLU A 87 -1.48 -3.45 -0.36
C GLU A 87 -1.74 -4.96 -0.21
N VAL A 88 -2.40 -5.37 0.88
CA VAL A 88 -2.77 -6.77 1.14
C VAL A 88 -3.69 -7.32 0.04
N ALA A 89 -4.75 -6.58 -0.31
CA ALA A 89 -5.67 -6.96 -1.37
C ALA A 89 -4.95 -7.02 -2.72
N ALA A 90 -4.13 -6.02 -3.03
CA ALA A 90 -3.31 -6.01 -4.22
C ALA A 90 -2.23 -7.10 -4.23
N PHE A 91 -1.85 -7.70 -3.11
CA PHE A 91 -0.97 -8.87 -3.11
C PHE A 91 -1.74 -10.15 -3.48
N GLY A 92 -2.94 -10.35 -2.92
CA GLY A 92 -3.75 -11.55 -3.15
C GLY A 92 -4.45 -11.61 -4.51
N HIS A 93 -4.68 -10.46 -5.15
CA HIS A 93 -5.56 -10.34 -6.31
C HIS A 93 -4.91 -9.58 -7.46
N THR A 94 -5.36 -9.87 -8.68
CA THR A 94 -5.10 -9.07 -9.87
C THR A 94 -5.96 -7.80 -9.88
N TRP A 95 -5.56 -6.81 -10.68
CA TRP A 95 -6.38 -5.61 -10.87
C TRP A 95 -7.78 -5.96 -11.39
N GLU A 96 -7.90 -6.86 -12.36
CA GLU A 96 -9.18 -7.19 -12.99
C GLU A 96 -10.17 -7.86 -12.01
N GLU A 97 -9.68 -8.62 -11.04
CA GLU A 97 -10.51 -9.22 -9.99
C GLU A 97 -11.08 -8.17 -9.02
N LEU A 98 -10.41 -7.05 -8.82
CA LEU A 98 -10.81 -6.01 -7.86
C LEU A 98 -11.53 -4.83 -8.51
N ALA A 99 -11.09 -4.39 -9.69
CA ALA A 99 -11.45 -3.09 -10.27
C ALA A 99 -12.95 -2.85 -10.42
N GLY A 100 -13.73 -3.92 -10.65
CA GLY A 100 -15.20 -3.84 -10.75
C GLY A 100 -15.92 -3.57 -9.43
N HIS A 101 -15.24 -3.77 -8.29
CA HIS A 101 -15.80 -3.69 -6.95
C HIS A 101 -15.28 -2.49 -6.15
N LEU A 102 -14.22 -1.83 -6.60
CA LEU A 102 -13.64 -0.66 -5.93
C LEU A 102 -14.50 0.59 -6.20
N VAL A 103 -15.40 0.90 -5.27
CA VAL A 103 -16.39 1.99 -5.43
C VAL A 103 -15.76 3.38 -5.25
N PHE A 104 -14.72 3.49 -4.42
CA PHE A 104 -14.13 4.78 -4.06
C PHE A 104 -12.89 5.09 -4.90
N PRO A 105 -12.85 6.25 -5.60
CA PRO A 105 -11.71 6.59 -6.46
C PRO A 105 -10.36 6.59 -5.77
N HIS A 106 -10.29 7.01 -4.51
CA HIS A 106 -9.04 7.05 -3.77
C HIS A 106 -8.55 5.64 -3.41
N VAL A 107 -9.44 4.75 -2.95
CA VAL A 107 -9.09 3.34 -2.69
C VAL A 107 -8.64 2.67 -3.99
N ALA A 108 -9.40 2.85 -5.07
CA ALA A 108 -9.07 2.33 -6.39
C ALA A 108 -7.69 2.78 -6.88
N ALA A 109 -7.36 4.07 -6.73
CA ALA A 109 -6.06 4.60 -7.11
C ALA A 109 -4.90 4.00 -6.30
N TYR A 110 -5.07 3.81 -4.98
CA TYR A 110 -4.05 3.15 -4.16
C TYR A 110 -3.87 1.68 -4.56
N VAL A 111 -4.95 0.92 -4.73
CA VAL A 111 -4.88 -0.49 -5.17
C VAL A 111 -4.25 -0.59 -6.57
N ALA A 112 -4.60 0.31 -7.49
CA ALA A 112 -4.02 0.36 -8.83
C ALA A 112 -2.51 0.53 -8.77
N GLN A 113 -2.01 1.47 -7.96
CA GLN A 113 -0.56 1.68 -7.81
C GLN A 113 0.13 0.46 -7.19
N GLU A 114 -0.49 -0.19 -6.21
CA GLU A 114 0.04 -1.45 -5.66
C GLU A 114 0.13 -2.57 -6.72
N ARG A 115 -0.81 -2.63 -7.66
CA ARG A 115 -0.77 -3.58 -8.79
C ARG A 115 0.26 -3.18 -9.86
N VAL A 116 0.44 -1.89 -10.11
CA VAL A 116 1.51 -1.36 -10.98
C VAL A 116 2.88 -1.72 -10.42
N LEU A 117 3.11 -1.50 -9.12
CA LEU A 117 4.34 -1.93 -8.44
C LEU A 117 4.59 -3.43 -8.58
N ARG A 118 3.53 -4.24 -8.64
CA ARG A 118 3.58 -5.69 -8.88
C ARG A 118 3.67 -6.09 -10.37
N GLY A 119 3.83 -5.11 -11.26
CA GLY A 119 4.15 -5.30 -12.67
C GLY A 119 2.96 -5.22 -13.64
N GLU A 120 1.77 -4.84 -13.20
CA GLU A 120 0.65 -4.60 -14.11
C GLU A 120 0.80 -3.27 -14.87
N ASP A 121 0.36 -3.25 -16.14
CA ASP A 121 0.20 -2.03 -16.93
C ASP A 121 -1.29 -1.72 -17.04
N LEU A 122 -1.71 -0.69 -16.32
CA LEU A 122 -3.09 -0.23 -16.23
C LEU A 122 -3.35 1.01 -17.10
N THR A 123 -2.42 1.33 -18.02
CA THR A 123 -2.53 2.51 -18.88
C THR A 123 -3.82 2.48 -19.69
N GLY A 124 -4.61 3.56 -19.55
CA GLY A 124 -5.89 3.70 -20.25
C GLY A 124 -7.09 3.09 -19.52
N ASP A 125 -6.89 2.42 -18.38
CA ASP A 125 -8.00 2.00 -17.52
C ASP A 125 -8.43 3.15 -16.62
N SER A 126 -9.60 3.73 -16.92
CA SER A 126 -10.16 4.83 -16.13
C SER A 126 -10.58 4.41 -14.72
N ARG A 127 -10.78 3.11 -14.46
CA ARG A 127 -11.11 2.59 -13.12
C ARG A 127 -9.95 2.78 -12.13
N ALA A 128 -8.73 2.97 -12.64
CA ALA A 128 -7.54 3.19 -11.82
C ALA A 128 -7.43 4.63 -11.28
N HIS A 129 -8.31 5.54 -11.70
CA HIS A 129 -8.37 6.92 -11.21
C HIS A 129 -7.00 7.64 -11.17
N PRO A 130 -6.27 7.72 -12.29
CA PRO A 130 -4.93 8.30 -12.35
C PRO A 130 -4.88 9.76 -11.87
N GLU A 131 -6.00 10.48 -11.95
CA GLU A 131 -6.15 11.86 -11.49
C GLU A 131 -5.98 12.02 -9.97
N VAL A 132 -6.15 10.96 -9.17
CA VAL A 132 -6.07 11.04 -7.71
C VAL A 132 -4.63 11.17 -7.23
N LEU A 133 -3.73 10.32 -7.75
CA LEU A 133 -2.33 10.28 -7.34
C LEU A 133 -1.39 10.97 -8.34
N GLY A 134 -1.83 11.17 -9.59
CA GLY A 134 -1.00 11.76 -10.64
C GLY A 134 0.22 10.92 -11.03
N LEU A 135 0.23 9.64 -10.68
CA LEU A 135 1.33 8.71 -10.96
C LEU A 135 1.09 7.94 -12.28
N PRO A 136 2.15 7.53 -12.98
CA PRO A 136 2.04 6.61 -14.10
C PRO A 136 1.29 5.32 -13.71
N LEU A 137 0.54 4.76 -14.65
CA LEU A 137 -0.21 3.50 -14.46
C LEU A 137 0.58 2.28 -14.95
N ARG A 138 1.91 2.37 -14.94
CA ARG A 138 2.86 1.31 -15.29
C ARG A 138 4.23 1.69 -14.74
N ILE A 139 5.07 0.71 -14.46
CA ILE A 139 6.46 0.95 -14.06
C ILE A 139 7.24 1.50 -15.26
N GLU A 140 7.87 2.65 -15.05
CA GLU A 140 8.74 3.28 -16.04
C GLU A 140 10.15 2.67 -16.02
N ARG A 141 10.86 2.78 -17.14
CA ARG A 141 12.17 2.13 -17.33
C ARG A 141 13.28 2.61 -16.39
N TRP A 142 13.11 3.81 -15.83
CA TRP A 142 14.07 4.42 -14.92
C TRP A 142 13.80 4.04 -13.47
N GLU A 143 12.62 3.49 -13.16
CA GLU A 143 12.25 3.11 -11.80
C GLU A 143 13.06 1.89 -11.34
N PRO A 144 13.41 1.82 -10.04
CA PRO A 144 14.09 0.67 -9.48
C PRO A 144 13.15 -0.53 -9.36
N VAL A 145 13.71 -1.71 -9.09
CA VAL A 145 12.91 -2.82 -8.57
C VAL A 145 12.54 -2.52 -7.12
N TYR A 146 11.27 -2.27 -6.87
CA TYR A 146 10.75 -2.01 -5.53
C TYR A 146 10.74 -3.29 -4.68
N PRO A 147 11.16 -3.23 -3.40
CA PRO A 147 10.97 -4.34 -2.47
C PRO A 147 9.48 -4.42 -2.10
N LEU A 148 8.84 -5.54 -2.44
CA LEU A 148 7.41 -5.74 -2.18
C LEU A 148 7.19 -6.77 -1.08
N ALA A 149 6.20 -6.52 -0.24
CA ALA A 149 5.82 -7.44 0.82
C ALA A 149 5.08 -8.67 0.25
N SER A 150 5.39 -9.82 0.84
CA SER A 150 4.63 -11.06 0.65
C SER A 150 3.79 -11.36 1.87
N TYR A 151 2.47 -11.33 1.71
CA TYR A 151 1.53 -11.52 2.80
C TYR A 151 1.16 -13.00 2.98
N ARG A 152 0.96 -13.41 4.23
CA ARG A 152 0.54 -14.75 4.67
C ARG A 152 -0.53 -14.59 5.73
N SER A 153 -1.38 -15.60 5.90
CA SER A 153 -2.50 -15.54 6.83
C SER A 153 -2.17 -15.01 8.23
N THR A 154 -0.96 -15.23 8.75
CA THR A 154 -0.55 -14.81 10.10
C THR A 154 0.72 -13.96 10.18
N PHE A 155 1.38 -13.69 9.06
CA PHE A 155 2.63 -12.90 9.04
C PHE A 155 2.87 -12.25 7.67
N VAL A 156 3.86 -11.35 7.62
CA VAL A 156 4.34 -10.74 6.38
C VAL A 156 5.83 -10.97 6.24
N GLU A 157 6.26 -11.27 5.02
CA GLU A 157 7.66 -11.33 4.62
C GLU A 157 7.96 -10.02 3.87
N VAL A 158 8.77 -9.16 4.48
CA VAL A 158 9.22 -7.92 3.85
C VAL A 158 10.66 -8.13 3.41
N ALA A 159 10.92 -7.95 2.11
CA ALA A 159 12.29 -7.98 1.61
C ALA A 159 13.09 -6.83 2.24
N GLU A 160 14.33 -7.11 2.67
CA GLU A 160 15.24 -6.04 3.08
C GLU A 160 15.47 -5.06 1.91
N PRO A 161 15.71 -3.77 2.20
CA PRO A 161 15.84 -2.75 1.17
C PRO A 161 16.89 -3.15 0.12
N TRP A 162 16.50 -2.91 -1.13
CA TRP A 162 17.18 -3.19 -2.38
C TRP A 162 18.69 -2.88 -2.38
N GLU A 163 19.49 -3.79 -2.96
CA GLU A 163 20.82 -3.48 -3.47
C GLU A 163 20.68 -2.75 -4.82
N PRO A 164 21.28 -1.55 -4.98
CA PRO A 164 21.21 -0.81 -6.22
C PRO A 164 21.57 -1.65 -7.46
N HIS A 165 20.73 -1.62 -8.50
CA HIS A 165 20.98 -2.33 -9.78
C HIS A 165 22.37 -2.03 -10.35
N ALA A 166 22.85 -0.82 -10.12
CA ALA A 166 24.24 -0.44 -10.25
C ALA A 166 24.62 0.39 -9.02
N GLY A 167 25.84 0.22 -8.53
CA GLY A 167 26.41 1.20 -7.61
C GLY A 167 26.38 2.60 -8.23
N LEU A 168 26.43 3.63 -7.38
CA LEU A 168 26.66 4.99 -7.88
C LEU A 168 27.87 4.96 -8.80
N ALA A 169 27.66 5.37 -10.05
CA ALA A 169 28.70 5.43 -11.05
C ALA A 169 29.24 6.85 -11.12
N ASP A 170 30.56 6.98 -11.22
CA ASP A 170 31.16 8.26 -11.55
C ASP A 170 30.72 8.64 -12.97
N ILE A 171 30.22 9.87 -13.11
CA ILE A 171 29.88 10.47 -14.38
C ILE A 171 31.00 11.43 -14.78
N GLU A 172 31.45 11.36 -16.02
CA GLU A 172 32.36 12.36 -16.59
C GLU A 172 31.50 13.57 -16.99
N PRO A 173 31.64 14.71 -16.30
CA PRO A 173 30.82 15.89 -16.56
C PRO A 173 31.13 16.44 -17.95
N VAL A 174 30.09 16.89 -18.64
CA VAL A 174 30.22 17.60 -19.92
C VAL A 174 29.83 19.05 -19.71
N GLU A 175 30.60 19.98 -20.29
CA GLU A 175 30.20 21.40 -20.25
C GLU A 175 28.81 21.58 -20.87
N ALA A 176 27.88 22.06 -20.05
CA ALA A 176 26.53 22.42 -20.46
C ALA A 176 26.28 23.91 -20.16
N GLU A 177 25.40 24.53 -20.95
CA GLU A 177 24.96 25.89 -20.69
C GLU A 177 23.98 25.90 -19.50
N GLU A 178 24.26 26.71 -18.48
CA GLU A 178 23.36 26.88 -17.34
C GLU A 178 22.06 27.53 -17.83
N ALA A 179 20.93 26.87 -17.59
CA ALA A 179 19.61 27.41 -17.85
C ALA A 179 19.28 28.51 -16.83
N ASP A 180 18.77 29.65 -17.30
CA ASP A 180 18.31 30.76 -16.45
C ASP A 180 16.90 30.47 -15.91
N ASP A 181 16.82 29.58 -14.92
CA ASP A 181 15.58 29.23 -14.20
C ASP A 181 15.72 29.48 -12.68
N PRO A 182 15.58 30.73 -12.24
CA PRO A 182 15.74 31.09 -10.82
C PRO A 182 14.66 30.47 -9.92
N GLU A 183 13.48 30.12 -10.45
CA GLU A 183 12.40 29.52 -9.67
C GLU A 183 12.69 28.05 -9.35
N LEU A 184 13.14 27.28 -10.35
CA LEU A 184 13.61 25.91 -10.15
C LEU A 184 14.81 25.85 -9.20
N ILE A 185 15.79 26.74 -9.39
CA ILE A 185 16.98 26.84 -8.55
C ILE A 185 16.60 27.14 -7.10
N SER A 186 15.71 28.10 -6.86
CA SER A 186 15.23 28.44 -5.52
C SER A 186 14.52 27.24 -4.88
N THR A 187 13.66 26.55 -5.63
CA THR A 187 12.90 25.39 -5.14
C THR A 187 13.83 24.27 -4.68
N LEU A 188 14.89 23.99 -5.44
CA LEU A 188 15.90 23.00 -5.06
C LEU A 188 16.71 23.42 -3.83
N LEU A 189 17.02 24.71 -3.68
CA LEU A 189 17.73 25.22 -2.52
C LEU A 189 16.85 25.22 -1.26
N ASP A 190 15.55 25.44 -1.39
CA ASP A 190 14.60 25.40 -0.27
C ASP A 190 14.53 24.00 0.36
N LEU A 191 14.67 22.93 -0.44
CA LEU A 191 14.73 21.56 0.06
C LEU A 191 15.89 21.33 1.04
N VAL A 192 17.02 22.02 0.84
CA VAL A 192 18.23 21.87 1.67
C VAL A 192 18.44 23.01 2.67
N ALA A 193 17.56 24.02 2.65
CA ALA A 193 17.64 25.20 3.51
C ALA A 193 17.78 24.89 5.01
N PRO A 194 17.11 23.86 5.59
CA PRO A 194 17.31 23.53 7.01
C PRO A 194 18.77 23.23 7.36
N TRP A 195 19.47 22.46 6.52
CA TRP A 195 20.87 22.09 6.72
C TRP A 195 21.83 23.26 6.52
N LEU A 196 21.49 24.23 5.66
CA LEU A 196 22.27 25.45 5.47
C LEU A 196 22.09 26.44 6.62
N SER A 197 20.91 26.46 7.24
CA SER A 197 20.63 27.39 8.33
C SER A 197 21.25 26.96 9.67
N GLU A 198 21.45 25.66 9.86
CA GLU A 198 21.99 25.07 11.10
C GLU A 198 23.45 24.62 10.99
N SER A 199 24.12 24.86 9.85
CA SER A 199 25.54 24.55 9.65
C SER A 199 26.26 25.67 8.89
N ASP A 200 27.60 25.67 8.92
CA ASP A 200 28.43 26.52 8.05
C ASP A 200 28.52 25.98 6.60
N GLY A 201 27.56 25.17 6.18
CA GLY A 201 27.50 24.58 4.84
C GLY A 201 27.16 25.61 3.75
N ALA A 202 27.57 25.30 2.52
CA ALA A 202 27.16 26.05 1.33
C ALA A 202 26.47 25.10 0.34
N ALA A 203 25.40 25.56 -0.30
CA ALA A 203 24.76 24.85 -1.41
C ALA A 203 24.72 25.73 -2.65
N ARG A 204 24.83 25.10 -3.81
CA ARG A 204 24.61 25.69 -5.13
C ARG A 204 23.71 24.71 -5.89
N ALA A 205 22.66 25.22 -6.50
CA ALA A 205 21.86 24.48 -7.48
C ALA A 205 22.15 25.07 -8.87
N VAL A 206 22.13 24.19 -9.88
CA VAL A 206 22.36 24.53 -11.29
C VAL A 206 21.28 23.82 -12.08
N ALA A 207 20.66 24.53 -13.01
CA ALA A 207 19.76 23.95 -13.98
C ALA A 207 20.48 23.91 -15.33
N VAL A 208 20.31 22.83 -16.09
CA VAL A 208 20.82 22.69 -17.45
C VAL A 208 19.75 22.03 -18.31
N GLU A 209 19.75 22.31 -19.61
CA GLU A 209 18.95 21.54 -20.56
C GLU A 209 19.67 20.22 -20.90
N GLY A 210 19.10 19.08 -20.50
CA GLY A 210 19.70 17.78 -20.78
C GLY A 210 19.41 16.74 -19.70
N ASP A 211 20.41 15.91 -19.40
CA ASP A 211 20.36 14.88 -18.37
C ASP A 211 21.39 15.16 -17.26
N ALA A 212 21.49 14.21 -16.32
CA ALA A 212 22.39 14.32 -15.18
C ALA A 212 23.88 14.49 -15.57
N VAL A 213 24.30 14.09 -16.77
CA VAL A 213 25.69 14.25 -17.23
C VAL A 213 26.03 15.70 -17.53
N GLY A 214 25.07 16.47 -18.03
CA GLY A 214 25.24 17.92 -18.23
C GLY A 214 25.13 18.72 -16.93
N ALA A 215 24.50 18.15 -15.89
CA ALA A 215 24.27 18.82 -14.61
C ALA A 215 25.36 18.54 -13.54
N ALA A 216 26.30 17.65 -13.85
CA ALA A 216 27.37 17.17 -12.98
C ALA A 216 28.55 18.14 -12.92
#